data_AF-A0A8T3SFQ2-F1
#
_entry.id   AF-A0A8T3SFQ2-F1
#
_cell.length_a   1.000
_cell.length_b   1.000
_cell.length_c   1.000
_cell.angle_alpha   90.00
_cell.angle_beta   90.00
_cell.angle_gamma   90.00
#
_symmetry.space_group_name_H-M   'P 1'
#
loop_
_entity.id
_entity.type
_entity.pdbx_description
1 polymer ?
#
loop_
_entity_poly.entity_id
_entity_poly.type
_entity_poly.pdbx_seq_one_letter_code
_entity_poly.pdbx_strand_id
1 'polypeptide(L)' 'LIERITLMAGAAGVPRDVLEVHMLYGIRRDELIRFAAAGHPAYSLVAYGESWYAWYMRRLAERPANVVFALRQLLP' A
#
# COMPACT_ATOMS: atom_id res chain seq x y z
N LEU A 1 -3.97 10.40 0.70
CA LEU A 1 -3.53 10.18 2.10
C LEU A 1 -2.03 9.95 2.19
N ILE A 2 -1.48 8.89 1.58
CA ILE A 2 -0.05 8.55 1.65
C ILE A 2 0.82 9.73 1.19
N GLU A 3 0.54 10.32 0.02
CA GLU A 3 1.26 11.52 -0.46
C GLU A 3 1.21 12.69 0.53
N ARG A 4 0.09 12.88 1.22
CA ARG A 4 -0.03 13.95 2.22
C ARG A 4 0.85 13.65 3.43
N ILE A 5 0.92 12.40 3.87
CA ILE A 5 1.79 11.96 4.96
C ILE A 5 3.26 12.14 4.56
N THR A 6 3.65 11.73 3.35
CA THR A 6 5.04 11.85 2.88
C THR A 6 5.45 13.32 2.74
N LEU A 7 4.55 14.20 2.29
CA LEU A 7 4.78 15.65 2.24
C LEU A 7 4.97 16.25 3.65
N MET A 8 4.10 15.90 4.60
CA MET A 8 4.21 16.39 5.97
C MET A 8 5.48 15.87 6.66
N ALA A 9 5.84 14.60 6.45
CA ALA A 9 7.07 14.03 6.97
C ALA A 9 8.31 14.74 6.43
N GLY A 10 8.34 15.02 5.12
CA GLY A 10 9.41 15.82 4.51
C GLY A 10 9.50 17.24 5.08
N ALA A 11 8.37 17.91 5.27
CA ALA A 11 8.32 19.24 5.89
C ALA A 11 8.79 19.23 7.36
N ALA A 12 8.58 18.11 8.07
CA ALA A 12 9.06 17.90 9.43
C ALA A 12 10.53 17.44 9.52
N GLY A 13 11.22 17.31 8.39
CA GLY A 13 12.63 16.87 8.34
C GLY A 13 12.83 15.36 8.56
N VAL A 14 11.78 14.55 8.43
CA VAL A 14 11.89 13.09 8.55
C VAL A 14 12.62 12.53 7.31
N PRO A 15 13.71 11.77 7.51
CA PRO A 15 14.41 11.10 6.41
C PRO A 15 13.51 10.14 5.65
N ARG A 16 13.71 10.04 4.32
CA ARG A 16 12.82 9.24 3.44
C ARG A 16 12.91 7.74 3.71
N ASP A 17 14.06 7.27 4.14
CA ASP A 17 14.38 5.88 4.49
C ASP A 17 13.74 5.42 5.81
N VAL A 18 13.21 6.34 6.62
CA VAL A 18 12.52 6.02 7.87
C VAL A 18 11.01 5.84 7.66
N LEU A 19 10.45 6.45 6.61
CA LEU A 19 9.01 6.36 6.33
C LEU A 19 8.72 5.24 5.34
N GLU A 20 8.15 4.14 5.85
CA GLU A 20 7.80 2.98 5.04
C GLU A 20 6.38 3.04 4.49
N VAL A 21 6.21 2.59 3.25
CA VAL A 21 4.91 2.47 2.58
C VAL A 21 4.62 1.00 2.31
N HIS A 22 3.52 0.50 2.87
CA HIS A 22 3.11 -0.89 2.72
C HIS A 22 1.77 -0.95 1.99
N MET A 23 1.66 -1.81 0.98
CA MET A 23 0.42 -2.04 0.23
C MET A 23 0.12 -3.52 0.11
N LEU A 24 -1.15 -3.88 0.06
CA LEU A 24 -1.57 -5.26 -0.24
C LEU A 24 -1.14 -5.64 -1.65
N TYR A 25 -0.75 -6.90 -1.82
CA TYR A 25 -0.40 -7.44 -3.13
C TYR A 25 -1.51 -7.16 -4.15
N GLY A 26 -1.12 -6.69 -5.34
CA GLY A 26 -2.01 -6.34 -6.44
C GLY A 26 -2.67 -4.96 -6.35
N ILE A 27 -2.53 -4.23 -5.24
CA ILE A 27 -3.14 -2.90 -5.08
C ILE A 27 -2.14 -1.80 -5.45
N ARG A 28 -2.49 -0.97 -6.45
CA ARG A 28 -1.73 0.21 -6.89
C ARG A 28 -0.22 -0.04 -7.06
N ARG A 29 0.13 -1.10 -7.77
CA ARG A 29 1.54 -1.51 -7.98
C ARG A 29 2.43 -0.36 -8.47
N ASP A 30 1.96 0.42 -9.43
CA ASP A 30 2.73 1.53 -10.01
C ASP A 30 3.04 2.62 -8.98
N GLU A 31 2.12 2.85 -8.05
CA GLU A 31 2.31 3.80 -6.95
C GLU A 31 3.40 3.31 -5.99
N LEU A 32 3.40 2.02 -5.66
CA LEU A 32 4.41 1.42 -4.79
C LEU A 32 5.81 1.52 -5.43
N ILE A 33 5.90 1.26 -6.75
CA ILE A 33 7.14 1.42 -7.53
C ILE A 33 7.58 2.89 -7.52
N ARG A 34 6.65 3.83 -7.69
CA ARG A 34 6.94 5.27 -7.63
C ARG A 34 7.51 5.68 -6.27
N PHE A 35 6.97 5.15 -5.16
CA PHE A 35 7.50 5.42 -3.82
C PHE A 35 8.91 4.84 -3.63
N ALA A 36 9.16 3.61 -4.11
CA ALA A 36 10.49 3.01 -4.09
C ALA A 36 11.51 3.87 -4.87
N ALA A 37 11.13 4.31 -6.08
CA ALA A 37 11.97 5.18 -6.91
C ALA A 37 12.21 6.57 -6.26
N ALA A 38 11.28 7.05 -5.45
CA ALA A 38 11.41 8.28 -4.67
C ALA A 38 12.26 8.13 -3.39
N GLY A 39 12.84 6.95 -3.15
CA GLY A 39 13.72 6.67 -2.01
C GLY A 39 13.01 6.30 -0.71
N HIS A 40 11.72 5.94 -0.77
CA HIS A 40 10.99 5.41 0.38
C HIS A 40 11.05 3.88 0.40
N PRO A 41 11.24 3.24 1.57
CA PRO A 41 11.02 1.80 1.71
C PRO A 41 9.58 1.47 1.34
N ALA A 42 9.40 0.60 0.35
CA ALA A 42 8.09 0.29 -0.21
C ALA A 42 7.89 -1.24 -0.32
N TYR A 43 6.86 -1.76 0.35
CA TYR A 43 6.66 -3.20 0.52
C TYR A 43 5.29 -3.66 0.02
N SER A 44 5.31 -4.75 -0.75
CA SER A 44 4.10 -5.48 -1.13
C SER A 44 3.82 -6.58 -0.11
N LEU A 45 2.68 -6.50 0.56
CA LEU A 45 2.22 -7.50 1.52
C LEU A 45 1.58 -8.67 0.77
N VAL A 46 2.32 -9.78 0.71
CA VAL A 46 1.89 -11.03 0.08
C VAL A 46 1.34 -11.99 1.13
N ALA A 47 0.10 -12.45 0.95
CA ALA A 47 -0.47 -13.54 1.74
C ALA A 47 -0.25 -14.87 1.01
N TYR A 48 0.15 -15.91 1.73
CA TYR A 48 0.39 -17.25 1.19
C TYR A 48 -0.07 -18.34 2.18
N GLY A 49 -0.17 -19.59 1.71
CA GLY A 49 -0.67 -20.72 2.49
C GLY A 49 -2.20 -20.87 2.44
N GLU A 50 -2.76 -21.89 3.09
CA GLU A 50 -4.19 -22.25 2.96
C GLU A 50 -5.16 -21.14 3.38
N SER A 51 -4.78 -20.33 4.37
CA SER A 51 -5.62 -19.25 4.92
C SER A 51 -5.41 -17.89 4.26
N TRP A 52 -4.73 -17.83 3.10
CA TRP A 52 -4.41 -16.56 2.43
C TRP A 52 -5.66 -15.70 2.15
N TYR A 53 -6.75 -16.35 1.70
CA TYR A 53 -7.98 -15.65 1.28
C TYR A 53 -8.66 -14.95 2.46
N ALA A 54 -8.84 -15.65 3.58
CA ALA A 54 -9.45 -15.09 4.77
C ALA A 54 -8.64 -13.91 5.34
N TRP A 55 -7.31 -14.01 5.34
CA TRP A 55 -6.44 -12.92 5.76
C TRP A 55 -6.55 -11.69 4.84
N TYR A 56 -6.48 -11.91 3.52
CA TYR A 56 -6.49 -10.85 2.52
C TYR A 56 -7.84 -10.13 2.50
N MET A 57 -8.95 -10.89 2.55
CA MET A 57 -10.29 -10.34 2.62
C MET A 57 -10.54 -9.57 3.92
N ARG A 58 -9.98 -10.01 5.05
CA ARG A 58 -10.06 -9.23 6.31
C ARG A 58 -9.40 -7.85 6.16
N ARG A 59 -8.22 -7.77 5.54
CA ARG A 59 -7.51 -6.50 5.29
C ARG A 59 -8.27 -5.58 4.34
N LEU A 60 -8.95 -6.14 3.34
CA LEU A 60 -9.81 -5.36 2.44
C LEU A 60 -11.11 -4.91 3.13
N ALA A 61 -11.72 -5.76 3.95
CA ALA A 61 -12.98 -5.48 4.63
C ALA A 61 -12.87 -4.45 5.77
N GLU A 62 -11.65 -4.14 6.25
CA GLU A 62 -11.40 -3.07 7.24
C GLU A 62 -12.02 -1.72 6.84
N ARG A 63 -12.16 -1.45 5.52
CA ARG A 63 -13.01 -0.37 5.01
C ARG A 63 -13.73 -0.85 3.75
N PRO A 64 -15.08 -0.88 3.69
CA PRO A 64 -15.83 -1.37 2.52
C PRO A 64 -15.45 -0.70 1.19
N ALA A 65 -15.05 0.57 1.25
CA ALA A 65 -14.54 1.32 0.09
C ALA A 65 -13.26 0.70 -0.52
N ASN A 66 -12.42 0.04 0.28
CA ASN A 66 -11.21 -0.62 -0.19
C ASN A 66 -11.52 -1.83 -1.08
N VAL A 67 -12.63 -2.54 -0.83
CA VAL A 67 -13.06 -3.68 -1.65
C VAL A 67 -13.45 -3.21 -3.06
N VAL A 68 -14.25 -2.15 -3.16
CA VAL A 68 -14.67 -1.56 -4.44
C VAL A 68 -13.46 -1.01 -5.21
N PHE A 69 -12.53 -0.37 -4.51
CA PHE A 69 -11.31 0.14 -5.11
C PHE A 69 -10.39 -0.99 -5.59
N ALA A 70 -10.21 -2.04 -4.81
CA ALA A 70 -9.42 -3.22 -5.19
C ALA A 70 -9.99 -3.91 -6.43
N LEU A 71 -11.32 -4.11 -6.49
CA LEU A 71 -11.98 -4.70 -7.65
C LEU A 71 -11.75 -3.89 -8.93
N ARG A 72 -11.78 -2.55 -8.86
CA ARG A 72 -11.45 -1.68 -10.01
C ARG A 72 -9.99 -1.70 -10.43
N GLN A 73 -9.08 -2.14 -9.56
CA GLN A 73 -7.65 -2.22 -9.87
C GLN A 73 -7.24 -3.62 -10.35
N LEU A 74 -8.07 -4.63 -10.11
CA LEU A 74 -7.90 -6.00 -10.60
C LEU A 74 -8.48 -6.20 -12.01
N LEU A 75 -9.41 -5.33 -12.41
CA LEU A 75 -9.98 -5.31 -13.77
C LEU A 75 -9.17 -4.33 -14.64
N PRO A 76 -8.85 -4.68 -15.90
CA PRO A 76 -8.12 -3.82 -16.82
C PRO A 76 -8.86 -2.52 -17.17
#